data_AF-A0A2A3JPC5-F1
#
_entry.id   AF-A0A2A3JPC5-F1
#
_cell.length_a   1.000
_cell.length_b   1.000
_cell.length_c   1.000
_cell.angle_alpha   90.00
_cell.angle_beta   90.00
_cell.angle_gamma   90.00
#
_symmetry.space_group_name_H-M   'P 1'
#
loop_
_entity.id
_entity.type
_entity.pdbx_description
1 polymer ?
#
loop_
_entity_poly.entity_id
_entity_poly.type
_entity_poly.pdbx_seq_one_letter_code
_entity_poly.pdbx_strand_id
1 'polypeptide(L)' 'MSFNSYDHVIQAAEKGLGVALGWRGLIDSRLETGALVPALPAAAQAELESGHGYMLRMLSRQPGEEMRAVYDWIRDSFSG' A
#
# COMPACT_ATOMS: atom_id res chain seq x y z
N MET A 1 -15.52 11.19 5.12
CA MET A 1 -15.67 9.73 4.97
C MET A 1 -15.45 9.39 3.50
N SER A 2 -14.24 9.02 3.11
CA SER A 2 -14.01 8.56 1.73
C SER A 2 -14.57 7.14 1.60
N PHE A 3 -15.69 7.00 0.92
CA PHE A 3 -16.19 5.73 0.42
C PHE A 3 -15.30 5.31 -0.75
N ASN A 4 -14.11 4.76 -0.48
CA ASN A 4 -13.34 4.10 -1.50
C ASN A 4 -13.87 2.67 -1.65
N SER A 5 -14.16 2.24 -2.87
CA SER A 5 -14.59 0.88 -3.18
C SER A 5 -13.66 -0.18 -2.59
N TYR A 6 -12.39 0.17 -2.37
CA TYR A 6 -11.40 -0.68 -1.70
C TYR A 6 -11.85 -1.14 -0.29
N ASP A 7 -12.25 -0.23 0.60
CA ASP A 7 -12.56 -0.57 1.99
C ASP A 7 -13.74 -1.53 2.09
N HIS A 8 -14.76 -1.36 1.24
CA HIS A 8 -15.89 -2.29 1.20
C HIS A 8 -15.50 -3.67 0.72
N VAL A 9 -14.61 -3.76 -0.27
CA VAL A 9 -14.13 -5.06 -0.79
C VAL A 9 -13.32 -5.79 0.28
N ILE A 10 -12.46 -5.08 1.02
CA ILE A 10 -11.71 -5.67 2.15
C ILE A 10 -12.68 -6.14 3.25
N GLN A 11 -13.64 -5.33 3.66
CA GLN A 11 -14.62 -5.72 4.67
C GLN A 11 -15.49 -6.91 4.23
N ALA A 12 -15.80 -7.05 2.95
CA ALA A 12 -16.51 -8.20 2.44
C ALA A 12 -15.65 -9.49 2.56
N ALA A 13 -14.35 -9.41 2.26
CA ALA A 13 -13.42 -10.52 2.44
C ALA A 13 -13.24 -10.90 3.92
N GLU A 14 -13.13 -9.93 4.83
CA GLU A 14 -13.10 -10.16 6.28
C GLU A 14 -14.35 -10.91 6.78
N LYS A 15 -15.51 -10.64 6.17
CA LYS A 15 -16.78 -11.33 6.45
C LYS A 15 -16.92 -12.68 5.75
N GLY A 16 -15.89 -13.16 5.07
CA GLY A 16 -15.89 -14.44 4.35
C GLY A 16 -16.74 -14.44 3.07
N LEU A 17 -17.06 -13.27 2.50
CA LEU A 17 -17.88 -13.17 1.29
C LEU A 17 -17.07 -13.38 -0.01
N GLY A 18 -15.76 -13.60 0.09
CA GLY A 18 -14.91 -13.87 -1.07
C GLY A 18 -13.43 -13.58 -0.81
N VAL A 19 -12.67 -13.44 -1.90
CA VAL A 19 -11.25 -13.05 -1.89
C VAL A 19 -11.08 -11.63 -2.42
N ALA A 20 -10.09 -10.91 -1.88
CA ALA A 20 -9.77 -9.55 -2.30
C ALA A 20 -8.27 -9.40 -2.60
N LEU A 21 -7.94 -8.51 -3.54
CA LEU A 21 -6.57 -8.04 -3.75
C LEU A 21 -6.30 -6.90 -2.77
N GLY A 22 -5.51 -7.18 -1.74
CA GLY A 22 -5.11 -6.19 -0.74
C GLY A 22 -3.77 -5.55 -1.07
N TRP A 23 -3.64 -4.26 -0.76
CA TRP A 23 -2.35 -3.57 -0.77
C TRP A 23 -1.60 -3.80 0.54
N ARG A 24 -0.37 -4.30 0.39
CA ARG A 24 0.57 -4.45 1.50
C ARG A 24 0.82 -3.09 2.16
N GLY A 25 0.91 -3.06 3.48
CA GLY A 25 0.88 -1.85 4.31
C GLY A 25 -0.52 -1.42 4.76
N LEU A 26 -1.58 -1.67 3.98
CA LEU A 26 -2.96 -1.34 4.38
C LEU A 26 -3.71 -2.50 5.03
N ILE A 27 -3.39 -3.72 4.65
CA ILE A 27 -4.02 -4.94 5.20
C ILE A 27 -3.14 -5.68 6.21
N ASP A 28 -1.94 -5.19 6.49
CA ASP A 28 -0.95 -5.91 7.30
C ASP A 28 -1.48 -6.22 8.70
N SER A 29 -2.09 -5.25 9.37
CA SER A 29 -2.70 -5.46 10.69
C SER A 29 -3.81 -6.52 10.67
N ARG A 30 -4.52 -6.68 9.55
CA ARG A 30 -5.59 -7.69 9.39
C ARG A 30 -5.01 -9.08 9.15
N LEU A 31 -3.88 -9.16 8.46
CA LEU A 31 -3.12 -10.40 8.32
C LEU A 31 -2.51 -10.82 9.66
N GLU A 32 -1.92 -9.88 10.41
CA GLU A 32 -1.32 -10.12 11.74
C GLU A 32 -2.35 -10.60 12.77
N THR A 33 -3.56 -10.01 12.74
CA THR A 33 -4.65 -10.39 13.65
C THR A 33 -5.41 -11.65 13.20
N GLY A 34 -5.14 -12.16 12.00
CA GLY A 34 -5.85 -13.30 11.40
C GLY A 34 -7.27 -12.96 10.91
N ALA A 35 -7.66 -11.69 10.89
CA ALA A 35 -8.91 -11.23 10.27
C ALA A 35 -8.92 -11.46 8.75
N LEU A 36 -7.73 -11.48 8.13
CA LEU A 36 -7.50 -11.94 6.76
C LEU A 36 -6.38 -12.98 6.76
N VAL A 37 -6.38 -13.84 5.75
CA VAL A 37 -5.30 -14.79 5.49
C VAL A 37 -4.86 -14.69 4.03
N PRO A 38 -3.57 -14.95 3.71
CA PRO A 38 -3.12 -15.02 2.33
C PRO A 38 -3.89 -16.09 1.54
N ALA A 39 -4.48 -15.68 0.42
CA ALA A 39 -5.22 -16.61 -0.45
C ALA A 39 -4.30 -17.48 -1.34
N LEU A 40 -3.05 -17.03 -1.56
CA LEU A 40 -2.06 -17.73 -2.39
C LEU A 40 -0.87 -18.20 -1.56
N PRO A 41 -0.19 -19.31 -1.95
CA PRO A 41 1.04 -19.75 -1.32
C PRO A 41 2.15 -18.69 -1.39
N ALA A 42 3.04 -18.67 -0.40
CA ALA A 42 4.13 -17.68 -0.31
C ALA A 42 5.00 -17.60 -1.59
N ALA A 43 5.21 -18.73 -2.29
CA ALA A 43 5.94 -18.77 -3.55
C ALA A 43 5.29 -17.93 -4.67
N ALA A 44 3.96 -17.82 -4.68
CA ALA A 44 3.21 -17.02 -5.65
C ALA A 44 3.11 -15.53 -5.25
N GLN A 45 3.47 -15.16 -4.02
CA GLN A 45 3.46 -13.76 -3.57
C GLN A 45 4.64 -12.95 -4.14
N ALA A 46 5.77 -13.60 -4.41
CA ALA A 46 6.94 -12.96 -5.02
C ALA A 46 6.71 -12.59 -6.49
N GLU A 47 5.83 -13.31 -7.20
CA GLU A 47 5.48 -13.03 -8.59
C GLU A 47 4.45 -11.90 -8.76
N LEU A 48 3.87 -11.39 -7.65
CA LEU A 48 2.93 -10.27 -7.64
C LEU A 48 3.62 -8.90 -7.49
N GLU A 49 4.91 -8.82 -7.81
CA GLU A 49 5.57 -7.52 -7.97
C GLU A 49 5.11 -6.87 -9.29
N SER A 50 4.17 -5.94 -9.16
CA SER A 50 3.74 -5.09 -10.27
C SER A 50 4.90 -4.16 -10.67
N GLY A 51 5.31 -4.18 -11.94
CA GLY A 51 6.25 -3.21 -12.51
C GLY A 51 5.72 -1.77 -12.56
N HIS A 52 4.52 -1.50 -12.03
CA HIS A 52 3.95 -0.17 -11.91
C HIS A 52 4.27 0.39 -10.51
N GLY A 53 4.96 1.52 -10.47
CA GLY A 53 5.28 2.26 -9.26
C GLY A 53 4.94 3.74 -9.40
N TYR A 54 4.87 4.44 -8.27
CA TYR A 54 4.72 5.89 -8.22
C TYR A 54 6.09 6.53 -8.00
N MET A 55 6.39 7.59 -8.74
CA MET A 55 7.63 8.36 -8.57
C MET A 55 7.33 9.73 -7.98
N LEU A 56 8.06 10.09 -6.92
CA LEU A 56 8.08 11.46 -6.41
C LEU A 56 9.04 12.30 -7.24
N ARG A 57 8.58 13.49 -7.66
CA ARG A 57 9.41 14.45 -8.39
C ARG A 57 9.25 15.84 -7.81
N MET A 58 10.36 16.45 -7.45
CA MET A 58 10.43 17.87 -7.10
C MET A 58 10.25 18.73 -8.36
N LEU A 59 9.10 19.40 -8.48
CA LEU A 59 8.78 20.23 -9.65
C LEU A 59 9.31 21.67 -9.52
N SER A 60 9.42 22.17 -8.30
CA SER A 60 9.97 23.50 -8.04
C SER A 60 11.49 23.49 -8.24
N ARG A 61 12.02 24.53 -8.91
CA ARG A 61 13.47 24.74 -9.04
C ARG A 61 14.11 25.34 -7.78
N GLN A 62 13.31 25.99 -6.93
CA GLN A 62 13.73 26.55 -5.65
C GLN A 62 12.66 26.28 -4.58
N PRO A 63 12.50 25.02 -4.12
CA PRO A 63 11.60 24.72 -3.01
C PRO A 63 12.15 25.34 -1.73
N GLY A 64 11.23 25.82 -0.90
CA GLY A 64 11.55 26.22 0.49
C GLY A 64 12.11 25.05 1.28
N GLU A 65 12.78 25.35 2.40
CA GLU A 65 13.46 24.37 3.24
C GLU A 65 12.51 23.28 3.74
N GLU A 66 11.32 23.65 4.20
CA GLU A 66 10.29 22.71 4.67
C GLU A 66 9.87 21.70 3.58
N MET A 67 9.66 22.17 2.35
CA MET A 67 9.27 21.30 1.25
C MET A 67 10.40 20.34 0.87
N ARG A 68 11.65 20.80 0.98
CA ARG A 68 12.83 19.96 0.74
C ARG A 68 12.98 18.91 1.83
N ALA A 69 12.82 19.29 3.09
CA ALA A 69 12.88 18.37 4.22
C ALA A 69 11.84 17.25 4.09
N VAL A 70 10.58 17.58 3.75
CA VAL A 70 9.53 16.58 3.52
C VAL A 70 9.86 15.70 2.31
N TYR A 71 10.33 16.28 1.20
CA TYR A 71 10.69 15.50 0.02
C TYR A 71 11.81 14.50 0.29
N ASP A 72 12.86 14.94 0.98
CA ASP A 72 13.99 14.09 1.35
C ASP A 72 13.56 13.00 2.33
N TRP A 73 12.73 13.33 3.32
CA TRP A 73 12.16 12.34 4.23
C TRP A 73 11.35 11.26 3.50
N ILE A 74 10.47 11.64 2.57
CA ILE A 74 9.67 10.66 1.81
C ILE A 74 10.59 9.82 0.92
N ARG A 75 11.53 10.45 0.20
CA ARG A 75 12.47 9.71 -0.65
C ARG A 75 13.21 8.66 0.16
N ASP A 76 13.81 9.04 1.28
CA ASP A 76 14.66 8.17 2.07
C ASP A 76 13.86 7.09 2.82
N SER A 77 12.59 7.33 3.13
CA SER A 77 11.70 6.37 3.78
C SER A 77 11.20 5.25 2.85
N PHE A 78 11.24 5.48 1.53
CA PHE A 78 10.63 4.59 0.53
C PHE A 78 11.58 4.16 -0.60
N SER A 79 12.87 4.52 -0.56
CA SER A 79 13.89 4.12 -1.54
C SER A 79 14.49 2.73 -1.30
N GLY A 80 13.67 1.76 -0.86
CA GLY A 80 14.05 0.37 -0.62
C GLY A 80 14.05 -0.48 -1.88
#